data_AF-A0AAP8GKJ4-F1
#
_entry.id   AF-A0AAP8GKJ4-F1
#
_cell.length_a   1.000
_cell.length_b   1.000
_cell.length_c   1.000
_cell.angle_alpha   90.00
_cell.angle_beta   90.00
_cell.angle_gamma   90.00
#
_symmetry.space_group_name_H-M   'P 1'
#
loop_
_entity.id
_entity.type
_entity.pdbx_description
1 polymer ?
#
loop_
_entity_poly.entity_id
_entity_poly.type
_entity_poly.pdbx_seq_one_letter_code
_entity_poly.pdbx_strand_id
1 'polypeptide(L)' 'MATGHRNNKSAYKGIRFPYDLVEAIDACIESEREENPNANFSAWVLDACGRKLKSEHRKKSRSESES' A
#
# COMPACT_ATOMS: atom_id res chain seq x y z
N MET A 1 -16.81 18.24 -10.86
CA MET A 1 -17.80 17.20 -10.52
C MET A 1 -17.05 16.01 -9.92
N ALA A 2 -17.25 15.72 -8.63
CA ALA A 2 -16.67 14.53 -8.00
C ALA A 2 -17.43 13.30 -8.50
N THR A 3 -16.87 12.58 -9.48
CA THR A 3 -17.37 11.25 -9.84
C THR A 3 -17.04 10.33 -8.65
N GLY A 4 -18.05 9.60 -8.13
CA GLY A 4 -18.11 9.02 -6.78
C GLY A 4 -16.98 8.11 -6.28
N HIS A 5 -15.90 7.94 -7.04
CA HIS A 5 -14.70 7.20 -6.69
C HIS A 5 -13.42 8.06 -6.61
N ARG A 6 -13.52 9.39 -6.76
CA ARG A 6 -12.39 10.31 -6.68
C ARG A 6 -12.76 11.54 -5.87
N ASN A 7 -12.12 11.71 -4.71
CA ASN A 7 -12.16 12.96 -3.95
C ASN A 7 -10.85 13.73 -4.16
N ASN A 8 -10.75 14.95 -3.62
CA ASN A 8 -9.59 15.83 -3.83
C ASN A 8 -8.26 15.28 -3.24
N LYS A 9 -8.30 14.19 -2.45
CA LYS A 9 -7.17 13.59 -1.75
C LYS A 9 -6.96 12.10 -2.03
N SER A 10 -7.93 11.40 -2.61
CA SER A 10 -7.86 9.95 -2.86
C SER A 10 -8.67 9.52 -4.08
N ALA A 11 -8.16 8.52 -4.79
CA ALA A 11 -8.87 7.83 -5.85
C ALA A 11 -9.04 6.35 -5.47
N TYR A 12 -10.26 5.84 -5.53
CA TYR A 12 -10.54 4.42 -5.35
C TYR A 12 -10.14 3.67 -6.62
N LYS A 13 -9.32 2.63 -6.45
CA LYS A 13 -8.92 1.68 -7.49
C LYS A 13 -9.38 0.30 -7.05
N GLY A 14 -10.48 -0.19 -7.63
CA GLY A 14 -10.91 -1.57 -7.42
C GLY A 14 -9.91 -2.52 -8.07
N ILE A 15 -9.19 -3.29 -7.27
CA ILE A 15 -8.23 -4.31 -7.71
C ILE A 15 -8.65 -5.67 -7.14
N ARG A 16 -8.29 -6.75 -7.84
CA ARG A 16 -8.50 -8.12 -7.37
C ARG A 16 -7.22 -8.63 -6.73
N PHE A 17 -7.35 -9.24 -5.55
CA PHE A 17 -6.28 -9.93 -4.86
C PHE A 17 -6.50 -11.45 -4.95
N PRO A 18 -5.43 -12.25 -5.06
CA PRO A 18 -5.50 -13.69 -4.87
C PRO A 18 -5.96 -14.03 -3.44
N TYR A 19 -6.74 -15.10 -3.26
CA TYR A 19 -7.26 -15.51 -1.95
C TYR A 19 -6.13 -15.76 -0.94
N ASP A 20 -5.14 -16.57 -1.32
CA ASP A 20 -3.98 -16.89 -0.46
C ASP A 20 -3.24 -15.65 0.04
N LEU A 21 -3.21 -14.59 -0.79
CA LEU A 21 -2.53 -13.35 -0.43
C LEU A 21 -3.37 -12.52 0.57
N VAL A 22 -4.69 -12.51 0.42
CA VAL A 22 -5.57 -11.83 1.39
C VAL A 22 -5.49 -12.53 2.75
N GLU A 23 -5.55 -13.86 2.77
CA GLU A 23 -5.45 -14.64 4.01
C GLU A 23 -4.10 -14.42 4.72
N ALA A 24 -2.99 -14.40 3.97
CA ALA A 24 -1.68 -14.12 4.53
C ALA A 24 -1.58 -12.69 5.10
N ILE A 25 -2.20 -11.71 4.44
CA ILE A 25 -2.24 -10.32 4.93
C ILE A 25 -3.08 -10.22 6.19
N ASP A 26 -4.25 -10.85 6.23
CA ASP A 26 -5.14 -10.81 7.39
C ASP A 26 -4.46 -11.45 8.62
N ALA A 27 -3.73 -12.56 8.44
CA ALA A 27 -2.94 -13.18 9.51
C ALA A 27 -1.81 -12.25 10.02
N CYS A 28 -1.12 -11.54 9.12
CA CYS A 28 -0.13 -10.52 9.48
C CYS A 28 -0.78 -9.39 10.29
N ILE A 29 -1.92 -8.89 9.84
CA ILE A 29 -2.64 -7.80 10.50
C ILE A 29 -3.13 -8.25 11.88
N GLU A 30 -3.67 -9.46 12.01
CA GLU A 30 -4.12 -10.00 13.29
C GLU A 30 -3.00 -10.02 14.33
N SER A 31 -1.79 -10.40 13.91
CA SER A 31 -0.59 -10.34 14.75
C SER A 31 -0.20 -8.89 15.07
N GLU A 32 -0.16 -8.00 14.07
CA GLU A 32 0.16 -6.58 14.28
C GLU A 32 -0.88 -5.85 15.13
N ARG A 33 -2.13 -6.33 15.18
CA ARG A 33 -3.21 -5.71 15.98
C ARG A 33 -2.97 -5.79 17.47
N GLU A 34 -2.17 -6.75 17.94
CA GLU A 34 -1.76 -6.83 19.34
C GLU A 34 -0.88 -5.63 19.74
N GLU A 35 -0.07 -5.13 18.81
CA GLU A 35 0.85 -4.01 19.02
C GLU A 35 0.26 -2.68 18.54
N ASN A 36 -0.56 -2.71 17.49
CA ASN A 36 -1.16 -1.57 16.81
C ASN A 36 -2.66 -1.80 16.62
N PRO A 37 -3.51 -1.33 17.54
CA PRO A 37 -4.96 -1.55 17.45
C PRO A 37 -5.61 -0.91 16.21
N ASN A 38 -4.91 -0.01 15.52
CA ASN A 38 -5.36 0.63 14.27
C ASN A 38 -4.91 -0.12 13.00
N ALA A 39 -4.16 -1.22 13.12
CA ALA A 39 -3.74 -2.02 11.98
C ALA A 39 -4.95 -2.61 11.24
N ASN A 40 -5.02 -2.38 9.94
CA ASN A 40 -6.12 -2.82 9.07
C ASN A 40 -5.61 -3.03 7.64
N PHE A 41 -6.40 -3.75 6.83
CA PHE A 41 -6.01 -4.14 5.47
C PHE A 41 -5.61 -2.95 4.59
N SER A 42 -6.35 -1.84 4.66
CA SER A 42 -6.06 -0.66 3.86
C SER A 42 -4.72 -0.03 4.28
N ALA A 43 -4.47 0.11 5.57
CA ALA A 43 -3.20 0.62 6.08
C ALA A 43 -2.02 -0.27 5.69
N TRP A 44 -2.17 -1.60 5.81
CA TRP A 44 -1.14 -2.57 5.45
C TRP A 44 -0.77 -2.48 3.97
N VAL A 45 -1.77 -2.44 3.09
CA VAL A 45 -1.57 -2.31 1.64
C VAL A 45 -0.91 -0.97 1.28
N LEU A 46 -1.33 0.13 1.91
CA LEU A 46 -0.75 1.46 1.68
C LEU A 46 0.72 1.51 2.10
N ASP A 47 1.06 0.90 3.24
CA ASP A 47 2.43 0.81 3.73
C ASP A 47 3.32 -0.03 2.81
N ALA A 48 2.83 -1.20 2.37
CA ALA A 48 3.53 -2.03 1.40
C ALA A 48 3.79 -1.27 0.09
N CYS A 49 2.79 -0.55 -0.42
CA CYS A 49 2.93 0.32 -1.60
C CYS A 49 3.96 1.43 -1.36
N GLY A 50 3.90 2.09 -0.20
CA GLY A 50 4.83 3.16 0.19
C GLY A 50 6.28 2.68 0.26
N ARG A 51 6.52 1.51 0.84
CA ARG A 51 7.86 0.88 0.89
C ARG A 51 8.41 0.59 -0.51
N LYS A 52 7.57 0.05 -1.41
CA LYS A 52 7.95 -0.21 -2.80
C LYS A 52 8.25 1.08 -3.57
N LEU A 53 7.41 2.11 -3.43
CA LEU A 53 7.63 3.41 -4.08
C LEU A 53 8.91 4.11 -3.59
N LYS A 54 9.21 4.06 -2.28
CA LYS A 54 10.46 4.59 -1.72
C LYS A 54 11.70 3.88 -2.29
N SER A 55 11.63 2.55 -2.43
CA SER A 55 12.72 1.77 -3.04
C SER A 55 12.94 2.15 -4.51
N GLU A 56 11.88 2.30 -5.29
CA GLU A 56 11.96 2.69 -6.69
C GLU A 56 12.51 4.12 -6.88
N HIS A 57 12.09 5.09 -6.06
CA HIS A 57 12.64 6.45 -6.11
C HIS A 57 14.15 6.49 -5.83
N ARG A 58 14.63 5.67 -4.89
CA ARG A 58 16.06 5.59 -4.55
C ARG A 58 16.91 4.96 -5.66
N LYS A 59 16.33 4.09 -6.48
CA LYS A 59 17.00 3.55 -7.67
C LYS A 59 17.13 4.61 -8.75
N LYS A 60 16.06 5.35 -9.01
CA LYS A 60 16.03 6.45 -10.01
C LYS A 60 17.01 7.57 -9.67
N SER A 61 17.13 7.95 -8.40
CA SER A 61 18.11 8.96 -7.96
C SER A 61 19.57 8.53 -8.06
N ARG A 62 19.84 7.23 -8.27
CA ARG A 62 21.21 6.72 -8.49
C ARG A 62 21.53 6.54 -9.97
N SER A 63 20.52 6.53 -10.84
CA SER A 63 20.67 6.45 -12.30
C SER A 63 20.94 7.81 -12.95
N GLU A 64 20.60 8.91 -12.28
CA GLU A 64 20.72 10.27 -12.85
C GLU A 64 22.08 10.96 -12.58
N SER A 65 23.01 10.27 -11.91
CA SER A 65 24.39 10.76 -11.72
C SER A 65 25.44 10.01 -12.54
N GLU A 66 25.01 9.10 -13.43
CA GLU A 66 25.84 8.44 -14.43
C GLU A 66 25.21 8.63 -15.81
N SER A 67 25.18 9.85 -16.33
CA SER A 67 24.91 10.18 -17.74
C SER A 67 25.62 11.46 -18.13
#